data_AF-A0AA35CI17-F1
#
_entry.id   AF-A0AA35CI17-F1
#
_cell.length_a   1.000
_cell.length_b   1.000
_cell.length_c   1.000
_cell.angle_alpha   90.00
_cell.angle_beta   90.00
_cell.angle_gamma   90.00
#
_symmetry.space_group_name_H-M   'P 1'
#
loop_
_entity.id
_entity.type
_entity.pdbx_description
1 polymer ?
#
loop_
_entity_poly.entity_id
_entity_poly.type
_entity_poly.pdbx_seq_one_letter_code
_entity_poly.pdbx_strand_id
1 'polypeptide(L)'
;MTIPLVLGTVLTGHASAVFRRRKPFLLATATVGVTGWLALAALGTPPLWLLDFLFAAVGWAVSGFVAAFSVAKEVNLALSTGIATGVVNAGGFVGAALAQPFVGWLLDRSWAGQVSAGMRVYEPADYLGAQWVSVAIAAVAVVGALLSRETYATHTLPPHGSLRLHT
;
A
#
# COMPACT_ATOMS: atom_id res chain seq x y z
N MET A 1 2.36 -14.85 1.30
CA MET A 1 2.29 -13.37 1.43
C MET A 1 2.87 -12.84 2.75
N THR A 2 2.58 -13.42 3.91
CA THR A 2 2.96 -12.87 5.22
C THR A 2 4.48 -12.79 5.46
N ILE A 3 5.24 -13.83 5.09
CA ILE A 3 6.71 -13.83 5.27
C ILE A 3 7.38 -12.73 4.42
N PRO A 4 7.11 -12.62 3.10
CA PRO A 4 7.62 -11.51 2.28
C PRO A 4 7.26 -10.13 2.81
N LEU A 5 6.07 -9.94 3.37
CA LEU A 5 5.65 -8.69 4.00
C LEU A 5 6.55 -8.34 5.19
N VAL A 6 6.73 -9.28 6.13
CA VAL A 6 7.52 -9.06 7.34
C VAL A 6 8.99 -8.76 6.99
N LEU A 7 9.56 -9.51 6.06
CA LEU A 7 10.92 -9.24 5.58
C LEU A 7 10.99 -7.90 4.85
N GLY A 8 9.98 -7.61 4.01
CA GLY A 8 9.89 -6.38 3.25
C GLY A 8 9.83 -5.15 4.14
N THR A 9 9.06 -5.15 5.23
CA THR A 9 8.94 -4.00 6.14
C THR A 9 10.25 -3.69 6.85
N VAL A 10 10.97 -4.72 7.32
CA VAL A 10 12.29 -4.58 7.95
C VAL A 10 13.30 -4.04 6.94
N LEU A 11 13.39 -4.66 5.76
CA LEU A 11 14.41 -4.34 4.76
C LEU A 11 14.15 -2.98 4.10
N THR A 12 12.91 -2.69 3.72
CA THR A 12 12.52 -1.42 3.10
C THR A 12 12.62 -0.26 4.10
N GLY A 13 12.22 -0.50 5.35
CA GLY A 13 12.36 0.48 6.43
C GLY A 13 13.83 0.81 6.71
N HIS A 14 14.68 -0.21 6.83
CA HIS A 14 16.10 -0.03 7.09
C HIS A 14 16.82 0.62 5.89
N ALA A 15 16.59 0.14 4.67
CA ALA A 15 17.15 0.72 3.46
C ALA A 15 16.74 2.20 3.30
N SER A 16 15.45 2.52 3.44
CA SER A 16 14.99 3.91 3.33
C SER A 16 15.66 4.84 4.35
N ALA A 17 15.97 4.34 5.55
CA ALA A 17 16.70 5.10 6.56
C ALA A 17 18.17 5.33 6.16
N VAL A 18 18.87 4.28 5.70
CA VAL A 18 20.29 4.36 5.28
C VAL A 18 20.46 5.29 4.09
N PHE A 19 19.60 5.18 3.08
CA PHE A 19 19.68 5.99 1.86
C PHE A 19 19.15 7.42 2.04
N ARG A 20 18.55 7.75 3.19
CA ARG A 20 17.94 9.05 3.51
C ARG A 20 17.01 9.56 2.40
N ARG A 21 16.33 8.66 1.71
CA ARG A 21 15.36 8.95 0.65
C ARG A 21 14.10 8.17 0.90
N ARG A 22 12.95 8.82 0.77
CA ARG A 22 11.63 8.21 1.02
C ARG A 22 10.88 7.96 -0.28
N LYS A 23 10.93 8.90 -1.23
CA LYS A 23 10.14 8.84 -2.46
C LYS A 23 10.51 7.66 -3.36
N PRO A 24 11.79 7.33 -3.62
CA PRO A 24 12.14 6.16 -4.44
C PRO A 24 11.62 4.84 -3.88
N PHE A 25 11.59 4.69 -2.56
CA PHE A 25 11.07 3.48 -1.91
C PHE A 25 9.54 3.39 -2.00
N LEU A 26 8.84 4.51 -1.81
CA LEU A 26 7.40 4.59 -2.04
C LEU A 26 7.04 4.25 -3.48
N LEU A 27 7.77 4.80 -4.46
CA LEU A 27 7.54 4.52 -5.87
C LEU A 27 7.88 3.07 -6.23
N ALA A 28 9.01 2.54 -5.76
CA ALA A 28 9.41 1.17 -6.06
C ALA A 28 8.38 0.16 -5.53
N THR A 29 7.99 0.30 -4.27
CA THR A 29 7.00 -0.59 -3.65
C THR A 29 5.61 -0.45 -4.28
N ALA A 30 5.15 0.77 -4.56
CA ALA A 30 3.89 0.98 -5.27
C ALA A 30 3.92 0.41 -6.70
N THR A 31 5.04 0.55 -7.42
CA THR A 31 5.21 0.02 -8.78
C THR A 31 5.21 -1.51 -8.77
N VAL A 32 5.92 -2.15 -7.84
CA VAL A 32 5.88 -3.62 -7.67
C VAL A 32 4.47 -4.09 -7.33
N GLY A 33 3.74 -3.33 -6.50
CA GLY A 33 2.36 -3.63 -6.14
C GLY A 33 1.43 -3.61 -7.36
N VAL A 34 1.46 -2.52 -8.14
CA VAL A 34 0.57 -2.40 -9.31
C VAL A 34 0.92 -3.40 -10.40
N THR A 35 2.20 -3.67 -10.66
CA THR A 35 2.61 -4.65 -11.68
C THR A 35 2.30 -6.07 -11.23
N GLY A 36 2.44 -6.39 -9.95
CA GLY A 36 2.07 -7.69 -9.39
C GLY A 36 0.56 -7.95 -9.50
N TRP A 37 -0.27 -6.98 -9.12
CA TRP A 37 -1.73 -7.09 -9.28
C TRP A 37 -2.15 -7.14 -10.75
N LEU A 38 -1.53 -6.35 -11.61
CA LEU A 38 -1.80 -6.37 -13.05
C LEU A 38 -1.46 -7.72 -13.67
N ALA A 39 -0.31 -8.30 -13.31
CA ALA A 39 0.08 -9.63 -13.76
C ALA A 39 -0.93 -10.69 -13.31
N LEU A 40 -1.36 -10.65 -12.04
CA LEU A 40 -2.39 -11.56 -11.53
C LEU A 40 -3.73 -11.41 -12.26
N ALA A 41 -4.11 -10.18 -12.64
CA ALA A 41 -5.34 -9.93 -13.41
C ALA A 41 -5.23 -10.41 -14.87
N ALA A 42 -4.05 -10.30 -15.48
CA ALA A 42 -3.85 -10.60 -16.90
C ALA A 42 -3.53 -12.08 -17.19
N LEU A 43 -2.91 -12.80 -16.25
CA LEU A 43 -2.40 -14.15 -16.49
C LEU A 43 -3.46 -15.26 -16.43
N GLY A 44 -4.69 -14.97 -15.99
CA GLY A 44 -5.77 -15.95 -15.88
C GLY A 44 -5.41 -17.10 -14.93
N THR A 45 -4.91 -18.21 -15.49
CA THR A 45 -4.47 -19.41 -14.75
C THR A 45 -2.96 -19.64 -14.88
N PRO A 46 -2.11 -18.84 -14.22
CA PRO A 46 -0.66 -19.06 -14.22
C PRO A 46 -0.29 -20.36 -13.46
N PRO A 47 0.90 -20.94 -13.74
CA PRO A 47 1.40 -22.07 -12.97
C PRO A 47 1.64 -21.66 -11.50
N LEU A 48 1.49 -22.63 -10.57
CA LEU A 48 1.50 -22.37 -9.12
C LEU A 48 2.76 -21.64 -8.63
N TRP A 49 3.94 -21.99 -9.15
CA TRP A 49 5.19 -21.32 -8.76
C TRP A 49 5.20 -19.83 -9.09
N LEU A 50 4.57 -19.43 -10.20
CA LEU A 50 4.48 -18.02 -10.61
C LEU A 50 3.45 -17.29 -9.75
N LEU A 51 2.35 -17.96 -9.40
CA LEU A 51 1.34 -17.43 -8.50
C LEU A 51 1.95 -17.13 -7.11
N ASP A 52 2.72 -18.06 -6.56
CA ASP A 52 3.43 -17.90 -5.28
C ASP A 52 4.42 -16.72 -5.33
N PHE A 53 5.17 -16.61 -6.43
CA PHE A 53 6.10 -15.50 -6.64
C PHE A 53 5.39 -14.14 -6.72
N LEU A 54 4.29 -14.06 -7.48
CA LEU A 54 3.51 -12.82 -7.63
C LEU A 54 2.89 -12.39 -6.30
N PHE A 55 2.31 -13.32 -5.54
CA PHE A 55 1.81 -13.04 -4.21
C PHE A 55 2.92 -12.66 -3.23
N ALA A 56 4.12 -13.23 -3.37
CA ALA A 56 5.27 -12.79 -2.58
C ALA A 56 5.69 -11.35 -2.92
N ALA A 57 5.72 -11.00 -4.21
CA ALA A 57 6.04 -9.66 -4.68
C ALA A 57 5.01 -8.61 -4.22
N VAL A 58 3.72 -8.92 -4.34
CA VAL A 58 2.64 -8.06 -3.82
C VAL A 58 2.71 -7.95 -2.30
N GLY A 59 3.00 -9.04 -1.59
CA GLY A 59 3.20 -9.02 -0.14
C GLY A 59 4.37 -8.13 0.28
N TRP A 60 5.47 -8.16 -0.49
CA TRP A 60 6.60 -7.26 -0.28
C TRP A 60 6.22 -5.80 -0.57
N ALA A 61 5.48 -5.52 -1.64
CA ALA A 61 5.05 -4.17 -2.02
C ALA A 61 4.29 -3.44 -0.90
N VAL A 62 3.56 -4.18 -0.06
CA VAL A 62 2.87 -3.60 1.10
C VAL A 62 3.86 -2.94 2.06
N SER A 63 5.13 -3.36 2.13
CA SER A 63 6.15 -2.76 3.01
C SER A 63 6.36 -1.25 2.84
N GLY A 64 5.97 -0.69 1.69
CA GLY A 64 6.05 0.74 1.40
C GLY A 64 5.35 1.62 2.42
N PHE A 65 4.35 1.09 3.13
CA PHE A 65 3.63 1.84 4.18
C PHE A 65 4.58 2.34 5.29
N VAL A 66 5.69 1.63 5.57
CA VAL A 66 6.69 2.04 6.57
C VAL A 66 7.36 3.36 6.18
N ALA A 67 7.62 3.54 4.87
CA ALA A 67 8.14 4.80 4.35
C ALA A 67 7.09 5.91 4.44
N ALA A 68 5.80 5.61 4.25
CA ALA A 68 4.72 6.59 4.39
C ALA A 68 4.61 7.13 5.82
N PHE A 69 4.72 6.26 6.84
CA PHE A 69 4.82 6.71 8.23
C PHE A 69 6.03 7.60 8.46
N SER A 70 7.18 7.29 7.84
CA SER A 70 8.38 8.12 7.98
C SER A 70 8.21 9.49 7.35
N VAL A 71 7.62 9.57 6.14
CA VAL A 71 7.27 10.83 5.48
C VAL A 71 6.32 11.66 6.33
N ALA A 72 5.27 11.05 6.88
CA ALA A 72 4.31 11.74 7.74
C ALA A 72 4.98 12.38 8.97
N LYS A 73 5.99 11.73 9.55
CA LYS A 73 6.75 12.30 10.67
C LYS A 73 7.64 13.47 10.23
N GLU A 74 8.27 13.38 9.05
CA GLU A 74 9.26 14.34 8.55
C GLU A 74 8.62 15.66 8.04
N VAL A 75 7.38 15.61 7.55
CA VAL A 75 6.64 16.80 7.05
C VAL A 75 5.86 17.54 8.16
N ASN A 76 5.82 17.00 9.38
CA ASN A 76 5.06 17.58 10.49
C ASN A 76 5.99 18.06 11.63
N LEU A 77 5.46 18.97 12.45
CA LEU A 77 6.10 19.40 13.71
C LEU A 77 6.19 18.22 14.68
N ALA A 78 7.26 18.17 15.48
CA ALA A 78 7.49 17.13 16.48
C ALA A 78 6.29 16.92 17.42
N LEU A 79 5.59 18.00 17.78
CA LEU A 79 4.41 17.98 18.65
C LEU A 79 3.16 17.36 17.97
N SER A 80 3.07 17.44 16.65
CA SER A 80 1.93 16.97 15.85
C SER A 80 2.20 15.64 15.15
N THR A 81 3.42 15.11 15.26
CA THR A 81 3.85 13.83 14.66
C THR A 81 2.93 12.68 15.02
N GLY A 82 2.50 12.57 16.28
CA GLY A 82 1.59 11.49 16.72
C GLY A 82 0.21 11.58 16.06
N ILE A 83 -0.33 12.79 15.89
CA ILE A 83 -1.60 13.03 15.19
C ILE A 83 -1.45 12.66 13.71
N ALA A 84 -0.38 13.12 13.07
CA ALA A 84 -0.11 12.84 11.66
C ALA A 84 0.03 11.34 11.38
N THR A 85 0.79 10.60 12.19
CA THR A 85 0.90 9.14 12.03
C THR A 85 -0.41 8.43 12.35
N GLY A 86 -1.19 8.94 13.31
CA GLY A 86 -2.54 8.44 13.59
C GLY A 86 -3.47 8.56 12.38
N VAL A 87 -3.46 9.71 11.69
CA VAL A 87 -4.26 9.93 10.47
C VAL A 87 -3.83 8.98 9.34
N VAL A 88 -2.52 8.78 9.14
CA VAL A 88 -2.02 7.82 8.14
C VAL A 88 -2.47 6.40 8.45
N ASN A 89 -2.42 5.98 9.71
CA ASN A 89 -2.88 4.66 10.12
C ASN A 89 -4.40 4.49 9.91
N ALA A 90 -5.19 5.47 10.33
CA ALA A 90 -6.63 5.49 10.13
C ALA A 90 -6.98 5.40 8.64
N GLY A 91 -6.28 6.15 7.78
CA GLY A 91 -6.45 6.08 6.33
C GLY A 91 -6.21 4.67 5.77
N GLY A 92 -5.19 3.96 6.24
CA GLY A 92 -4.93 2.57 5.86
C GLY A 92 -6.08 1.63 6.23
N PHE A 93 -6.59 1.75 7.46
CA PHE A 93 -7.74 0.95 7.91
C PHE A 93 -9.03 1.29 7.17
N VAL A 94 -9.31 2.58 6.92
CA VAL A 94 -10.46 3.01 6.13
C VAL A 94 -10.36 2.45 4.71
N GLY A 95 -9.18 2.50 4.09
CA GLY A 95 -8.95 1.91 2.77
C GLY A 95 -9.26 0.40 2.75
N ALA A 96 -8.75 -0.35 3.73
CA ALA A 96 -9.03 -1.78 3.84
C ALA A 96 -10.53 -2.07 4.09
N ALA A 97 -11.16 -1.28 4.98
CA ALA A 97 -12.56 -1.42 5.32
C ALA A 97 -13.50 -1.12 4.15
N LEU A 98 -13.12 -0.21 3.24
CA LEU A 98 -13.90 0.11 2.03
C LEU A 98 -13.62 -0.85 0.88
N ALA A 99 -12.40 -1.38 0.77
CA ALA A 99 -12.03 -2.29 -0.31
C ALA A 99 -12.84 -3.58 -0.29
N GLN A 100 -13.01 -4.19 0.90
CA GLN A 100 -13.68 -5.48 1.03
C GLN A 100 -15.17 -5.46 0.61
N PRO A 101 -16.00 -4.50 1.08
CA PRO A 101 -17.38 -4.37 0.62
C PRO A 101 -17.48 -3.99 -0.85
N PHE A 102 -16.55 -3.17 -1.37
CA PHE A 102 -16.58 -2.77 -2.78
C PHE A 102 -16.31 -3.96 -3.72
N VAL A 103 -15.36 -4.82 -3.37
CA VAL A 103 -15.12 -6.10 -4.07
C VAL A 103 -16.36 -6.99 -4.01
N GLY A 104 -16.96 -7.16 -2.84
CA GLY A 104 -18.17 -7.97 -2.67
C GLY A 104 -19.35 -7.46 -3.49
N TRP A 105 -19.57 -6.14 -3.52
CA TRP A 105 -20.60 -5.51 -4.33
C TRP A 105 -20.38 -5.68 -5.84
N LEU A 106 -19.13 -5.72 -6.28
CA LEU A 106 -18.80 -5.96 -7.68
C LEU A 106 -19.07 -7.43 -8.07
N LEU A 107 -18.71 -8.38 -7.20
CA LEU A 107 -19.05 -9.80 -7.38
C LEU A 107 -20.57 -10.01 -7.42
N ASP A 108 -21.29 -9.36 -6.51
CA ASP A 108 -22.76 -9.43 -6.45
C ASP A 108 -23.44 -8.93 -7.74
N ARG A 109 -22.79 -8.04 -8.49
CA ARG A 109 -23.31 -7.53 -9.77
C ARG A 109 -23.08 -8.46 -10.94
N SER A 110 -21.98 -9.19 -10.95
CA SER A 110 -21.68 -10.14 -12.02
C SER A 110 -22.32 -11.51 -11.76
N TRP A 111 -22.85 -11.71 -10.54
CA TRP A 111 -23.55 -12.91 -10.13
C TRP A 111 -24.74 -13.27 -11.03
N ALA A 112 -24.67 -14.46 -11.64
CA ALA A 112 -25.68 -14.98 -12.56
C ALA A 112 -26.88 -15.66 -11.87
N GLY A 113 -27.10 -15.44 -10.57
CA GLY A 113 -28.21 -16.03 -9.82
C GLY A 113 -27.99 -17.49 -9.38
N GLN A 114 -26.80 -18.05 -9.60
CA GLN A 114 -26.48 -19.42 -9.20
C GLN A 114 -26.30 -19.52 -7.67
N VAL A 115 -27.08 -20.39 -7.02
CA VAL A 115 -26.99 -20.68 -5.59
C VAL A 115 -26.72 -22.18 -5.41
N SER A 116 -25.71 -22.53 -4.62
CA SER A 116 -25.42 -23.90 -4.19
C SER A 116 -25.36 -23.95 -2.67
N ALA A 117 -26.10 -24.87 -2.06
CA ALA A 117 -26.17 -25.02 -0.60
C ALA A 117 -26.47 -23.71 0.17
N GLY A 118 -27.30 -22.82 -0.39
CA GLY A 118 -27.65 -21.54 0.21
C GLY A 118 -26.58 -20.44 0.06
N MET A 119 -25.46 -20.71 -0.61
CA MET A 119 -24.39 -19.75 -0.90
C MET A 119 -24.39 -19.36 -2.39
N ARG A 120 -24.08 -18.09 -2.67
CA ARG A 120 -23.88 -17.61 -4.04
C ARG A 120 -22.65 -18.29 -4.64
N VAL A 121 -22.82 -18.89 -5.81
CA VAL A 121 -21.73 -19.44 -6.61
C VAL A 121 -21.34 -18.40 -7.66
N TYR A 122 -20.04 -18.12 -7.73
CA TYR A 122 -19.45 -17.19 -8.68
C TYR A 122 -18.61 -17.97 -9.69
N GLU A 123 -18.69 -17.59 -10.95
CA GLU A 123 -17.87 -18.16 -12.00
C GLU A 123 -16.44 -17.59 -11.92
N PRO A 124 -15.41 -18.29 -12.43
CA PRO A 124 -14.04 -17.77 -12.45
C PRO A 124 -13.91 -16.39 -13.12
N ALA A 125 -14.77 -16.09 -14.10
CA ALA A 125 -14.82 -14.79 -14.76
C ALA A 125 -15.21 -13.64 -13.82
N ASP A 126 -16.07 -13.90 -12.83
CA ASP A 126 -16.50 -12.92 -11.82
C ASP A 126 -15.32 -12.49 -10.94
N TYR A 127 -14.50 -13.46 -10.55
CA TYR A 127 -13.28 -13.22 -9.76
C TYR A 127 -12.23 -12.43 -10.54
N LEU A 128 -12.07 -12.69 -11.85
CA LEU A 128 -11.17 -11.91 -12.70
C LEU A 128 -11.64 -10.45 -12.84
N GLY A 129 -12.96 -10.22 -12.90
CA GLY A 129 -13.55 -8.88 -12.86
C GLY A 129 -13.25 -8.16 -11.55
N ALA A 130 -13.43 -8.85 -10.42
CA ALA A 130 -13.13 -8.32 -9.09
C ALA A 130 -11.64 -8.02 -8.88
N GLN A 131 -10.75 -8.77 -9.52
CA GLN A 131 -9.30 -8.58 -9.42
C GLN A 131 -8.83 -7.19 -9.92
N TRP A 132 -9.56 -6.58 -10.86
CA TRP A 132 -9.25 -5.23 -11.36
C TRP A 132 -9.40 -4.15 -10.29
N VAL A 133 -10.19 -4.39 -9.25
CA VAL A 133 -10.29 -3.48 -8.10
C VAL A 133 -8.93 -3.35 -7.39
N SER A 134 -8.23 -4.46 -7.19
CA SER A 134 -6.89 -4.46 -6.58
C SER A 134 -5.88 -3.70 -7.43
N VAL A 135 -5.96 -3.81 -8.76
CA VAL A 135 -5.14 -3.03 -9.70
C VAL A 135 -5.43 -1.53 -9.56
N ALA A 136 -6.71 -1.15 -9.51
CA ALA A 136 -7.11 0.25 -9.36
C ALA A 136 -6.62 0.85 -8.04
N ILE A 137 -6.77 0.13 -6.92
CA ILE A 137 -6.26 0.55 -5.61
C ILE A 137 -4.73 0.70 -5.64
N ALA A 138 -4.02 -0.25 -6.25
CA ALA A 138 -2.57 -0.17 -6.39
C ALA A 138 -2.12 1.01 -7.28
N ALA A 139 -2.90 1.34 -8.32
CA ALA A 139 -2.64 2.51 -9.17
C ALA A 139 -2.80 3.82 -8.39
N VAL A 140 -3.80 3.92 -7.50
CA VAL A 140 -3.96 5.08 -6.60
C VAL A 140 -2.73 5.22 -5.69
N ALA A 141 -2.14 4.12 -5.21
CA ALA A 141 -0.91 4.16 -4.44
C ALA A 141 0.28 4.70 -5.24
N VAL A 142 0.41 4.35 -6.52
CA VAL A 142 1.44 4.90 -7.42
C VAL A 142 1.25 6.41 -7.60
N VAL A 143 0.01 6.86 -7.84
CA VAL A 143 -0.30 8.29 -7.94
C VAL A 143 0.05 9.02 -6.64
N GLY A 144 -0.31 8.46 -5.49
CA GLY A 144 0.07 9.02 -4.18
C GLY A 144 1.59 9.10 -3.98
N ALA A 145 2.33 8.08 -4.41
CA ALA A 145 3.79 8.08 -4.36
C ALA A 145 4.43 9.11 -5.32
N LEU A 146 3.84 9.34 -6.49
CA LEU A 146 4.28 10.36 -7.44
C LEU A 146 4.06 11.78 -6.90
N LEU A 147 2.91 12.02 -6.28
CA LEU A 147 2.54 13.28 -5.63
C LEU A 147 3.33 13.55 -4.35
N SER A 148 3.87 12.51 -3.72
CA SER A 148 4.72 12.65 -2.54
C SER A 148 6.00 13.44 -2.89
N ARG A 149 6.32 14.42 -2.03
CA ARG A 149 7.58 15.17 -2.12
C ARG A 149 8.68 14.42 -1.36
N GLU A 150 9.91 14.57 -1.83
CA GLU A 150 11.07 14.01 -1.13
C GLU A 150 11.38 14.84 0.13
N THR A 151 11.50 14.17 1.28
CA THR A 151 11.84 14.79 2.58
C THR A 151 13.30 14.65 2.97
N TYR A 152 14.10 13.85 2.24
CA TYR A 152 15.53 13.64 2.49
C TYR A 152 15.87 13.22 3.93
N ALA A 153 14.95 12.55 4.63
CA ALA A 153 15.09 12.20 6.05
C ALA A 153 15.52 13.38 6.94
N THR A 154 15.00 14.58 6.63
CA THR A 154 15.26 15.80 7.38
C THR A 154 13.92 16.38 7.82
N HIS A 155 13.80 16.74 9.11
CA HIS A 155 12.64 17.51 9.57
C HIS A 155 12.61 18.83 8.81
N THR A 156 11.54 19.05 8.05
CA THR A 156 11.41 20.25 7.20
C THR A 156 11.21 21.54 8.00
N LEU A 157 11.10 21.45 9.33
CA LEU A 157 10.91 22.59 10.22
C LEU A 157 12.10 22.69 11.19
N PRO A 158 12.69 23.89 11.35
CA PRO A 158 13.78 24.10 12.29
C PRO A 158 13.30 23.81 13.72
N PRO A 159 14.14 23.22 14.59
CA PRO A 159 13.82 23.12 16.00
C PRO A 159 13.63 24.54 16.54
N HIS A 160 12.42 24.86 17.00
CA HIS A 160 12.17 26.07 17.78
C HIS A 160 12.93 25.95 19.10
N GLY A 161 14.19 26.40 19.08
CA GLY A 161 15.10 26.41 20.22
C GLY A 161 16.31 27.35 20.06
N SER A 162 16.47 28.04 18.92
CA SER A 162 17.56 29.00 18.71
C SER A 162 17.11 30.47 18.70
N LEU A 163 15.92 30.78 19.24
CA LEU A 163 15.52 32.16 19.52
C LEU A 163 15.80 32.49 20.99
N ARG A 164 17.00 33.03 21.21
CA ARG A 164 17.39 34.02 22.24
C ARG A 164 17.37 33.59 23.71
N LEU A 165 18.54 33.22 24.22
CA LEU A 165 19.04 33.65 25.54
C LEU A 165 20.37 34.38 25.34
N HIS A 166 20.29 35.56 24.72
CA HIS A 166 21.30 36.60 24.82
C HIS A 166 20.56 37.90 25.10
N THR A 167 20.35 38.15 26.40
CA THR A 167 20.40 39.43 27.13
C THR A 167 19.94 39.13 28.55
#